data_AF-A0A1L8QUV4-F1
#
_entry.id   AF-A0A1L8QUV4-F1
#
_cell.length_a   1.000
_cell.length_b   1.000
_cell.length_c   1.000
_cell.angle_alpha   90.00
_cell.angle_beta   90.00
_cell.angle_gamma   90.00
#
_symmetry.space_group_name_H-M   'P 1'
#
loop_
_entity.id
_entity.type
_entity.pdbx_description
1 polymer ?
#
loop_
_entity_poly.entity_id
_entity_poly.type
_entity_poly.pdbx_seq_one_letter_code
_entity_poly.pdbx_strand_id
1 'polypeptide(L)'
;MLSHANKGGILMFSKTPAELISKDFSNMYNKCQSIYELVTNRRYNESLAILTAAETYAIAEKAYLRCDTFTELQTKEVEDYVNTFDDYYFSLKQVLFHDDDDYEVLRIKLRAMREAYEELNRSFNLF
;
A
#
# COMPACT_ATOMS: atom_id res chain seq x y z
N MET A 1 25.49 19.21 45.23
CA MET A 1 24.81 19.85 44.09
C MET A 1 24.41 18.76 43.10
N LEU A 2 23.11 18.54 42.96
CA LEU A 2 22.54 17.65 41.95
C LEU A 2 22.70 18.31 40.58
N SER A 3 23.40 17.66 39.66
CA SER A 3 23.30 17.97 38.22
C SER A 3 22.59 16.80 37.55
N HIS A 4 21.30 16.98 37.31
CA HIS A 4 20.50 16.11 36.48
C HIS A 4 20.87 16.37 35.02
N ALA A 5 21.68 15.49 34.44
CA ALA A 5 21.81 15.42 32.99
C ALA A 5 20.52 14.79 32.43
N ASN A 6 19.66 15.67 31.91
CA ASN A 6 18.44 15.33 31.21
C ASN A 6 18.79 14.44 29.99
N LYS A 7 18.57 13.12 30.09
CA LYS A 7 18.60 12.20 28.95
C LYS A 7 17.34 12.41 28.12
N GLY A 8 17.28 13.54 27.42
CA GLY A 8 16.35 13.77 26.33
C GLY A 8 16.77 12.96 25.12
N GLY A 9 16.71 11.63 25.22
CA GLY A 9 16.71 10.78 24.03
C GLY A 9 15.39 11.06 23.31
N ILE A 10 15.44 11.82 22.21
CA ILE A 10 14.35 11.84 21.25
C ILE A 10 14.06 10.38 20.95
N LEU A 11 12.86 9.90 21.31
CA LEU A 11 12.40 8.55 20.98
C LEU A 11 12.32 8.49 19.46
N MET A 12 13.44 8.16 18.82
CA MET A 12 13.50 7.93 17.39
C MET A 12 12.62 6.72 17.11
N PHE A 13 11.69 6.84 16.17
CA PHE A 13 10.86 5.71 15.73
C PHE A 13 11.77 4.50 15.47
N SER A 14 11.56 3.41 16.19
CA SER A 14 12.49 2.25 16.19
C SER A 14 12.38 1.35 14.96
N LYS A 15 11.61 1.76 13.94
CA LYS A 15 11.34 0.95 12.75
C LYS A 15 12.30 1.32 11.62
N THR A 16 12.86 0.30 10.99
CA THR A 16 13.65 0.42 9.75
C THR A 16 12.76 0.90 8.59
N PRO A 17 13.36 1.50 7.55
CA PRO A 17 12.64 1.82 6.32
C PRO A 17 11.92 0.60 5.72
N ALA A 18 12.54 -0.59 5.76
CA ALA A 18 11.94 -1.85 5.32
C ALA A 18 10.64 -2.22 6.09
N GLU A 19 10.66 -2.10 7.42
CA GLU A 19 9.45 -2.35 8.24
C GLU A 19 8.36 -1.30 7.99
N LEU A 20 8.76 -0.06 7.71
CA LEU A 20 7.81 1.02 7.43
C LEU A 20 7.17 0.88 6.05
N ILE A 21 7.95 0.53 5.02
CA ILE A 21 7.40 0.33 3.68
C ILE A 21 6.53 -0.92 3.63
N SER A 22 6.93 -2.02 4.27
CA SER A 22 6.11 -3.23 4.38
C SER A 22 4.77 -2.91 5.06
N LYS A 23 4.77 -2.09 6.13
CA LYS A 23 3.52 -1.61 6.74
C LYS A 23 2.68 -0.75 5.80
N ASP A 24 3.30 0.21 5.11
CA ASP A 24 2.59 1.11 4.20
C ASP A 24 1.93 0.29 3.06
N PHE A 25 2.67 -0.65 2.47
CA PHE A 25 2.18 -1.58 1.46
C PHE A 25 1.10 -2.52 1.99
N SER A 26 1.24 -3.09 3.18
CA SER A 26 0.18 -3.88 3.82
C SER A 26 -1.15 -3.12 3.90
N ASN A 27 -1.09 -1.83 4.28
CA ASN A 27 -2.28 -0.98 4.35
C ASN A 27 -2.89 -0.74 2.97
N MET A 28 -2.06 -0.54 1.93
CA MET A 28 -2.51 -0.42 0.55
C MET A 28 -3.23 -1.69 0.11
N TYR A 29 -2.61 -2.87 0.29
CA TYR A 29 -3.21 -4.15 -0.09
C TYR A 29 -4.53 -4.40 0.63
N ASN A 30 -4.58 -4.20 1.95
CA ASN A 30 -5.80 -4.41 2.73
C ASN A 30 -6.93 -3.48 2.28
N LYS A 31 -6.63 -2.22 1.96
CA LYS A 31 -7.64 -1.31 1.42
C LYS A 31 -8.06 -1.70 0.00
N CYS A 32 -7.13 -2.13 -0.85
CA CYS A 32 -7.46 -2.65 -2.18
C CYS A 32 -8.42 -3.85 -2.08
N GLN A 33 -8.13 -4.79 -1.18
CA GLN A 33 -9.02 -5.92 -0.88
C GLN A 33 -10.41 -5.45 -0.42
N SER A 34 -10.49 -4.51 0.52
CA SER A 34 -11.77 -3.96 0.97
C SER A 34 -12.54 -3.24 -0.14
N ILE A 35 -11.86 -2.53 -1.03
CA ILE A 35 -12.50 -1.89 -2.18
C ILE A 35 -13.03 -2.93 -3.15
N TYR A 36 -12.25 -3.98 -3.47
CA TYR A 36 -12.70 -5.08 -4.33
C TYR A 36 -13.99 -5.73 -3.78
N GLU A 37 -14.01 -6.04 -2.49
CA GLU A 37 -15.20 -6.60 -1.82
C GLU A 37 -16.39 -5.63 -1.85
N LEU A 38 -16.12 -4.33 -1.76
CA LEU A 38 -17.14 -3.30 -1.86
C LEU A 38 -17.71 -3.23 -3.28
N VAL A 39 -16.89 -3.03 -4.31
CA VAL A 39 -17.36 -2.79 -5.69
C VAL A 39 -17.98 -4.02 -6.34
N THR A 40 -17.61 -5.23 -5.90
CA THR A 40 -18.23 -6.48 -6.39
C THR A 40 -19.62 -6.72 -5.82
N ASN A 41 -20.07 -5.91 -4.86
CA ASN A 41 -21.42 -5.99 -4.33
C ASN A 41 -22.40 -5.21 -5.24
N ARG A 42 -23.49 -5.86 -5.66
CA ARG A 42 -24.50 -5.34 -6.62
C ARG A 42 -25.09 -3.96 -6.29
N ARG A 43 -24.91 -3.43 -5.07
CA ARG A 43 -25.40 -2.12 -4.60
C ARG A 43 -24.45 -1.51 -3.59
N TYR A 44 -23.20 -1.30 -3.99
CA TYR A 44 -22.24 -0.65 -3.14
C TYR A 44 -22.47 0.87 -3.05
N ASN A 45 -21.97 1.47 -1.97
CA ASN A 45 -21.96 2.92 -1.83
C ASN A 45 -20.80 3.47 -2.67
N GLU A 46 -21.12 4.07 -3.81
CA GLU A 46 -20.14 4.59 -4.77
C GLU A 46 -19.23 5.66 -4.14
N SER A 47 -19.81 6.61 -3.39
CA SER A 47 -19.05 7.63 -2.67
C SER A 47 -18.06 7.02 -1.67
N LEU A 48 -18.44 5.94 -0.99
CA LEU A 48 -17.54 5.21 -0.10
C LEU A 48 -16.40 4.55 -0.88
N ALA A 49 -16.69 3.94 -2.04
CA ALA A 49 -15.67 3.30 -2.86
C ALA A 49 -14.67 4.32 -3.41
N ILE A 50 -15.15 5.46 -3.91
CA ILE A 50 -14.32 6.57 -4.40
C ILE A 50 -13.47 7.14 -3.26
N LEU A 51 -14.06 7.39 -2.10
CA LEU A 51 -13.32 7.89 -0.93
C LEU A 51 -12.23 6.91 -0.51
N THR A 52 -12.55 5.61 -0.44
CA THR A 52 -11.58 4.57 -0.06
C THR A 52 -10.46 4.44 -1.10
N ALA A 53 -10.78 4.58 -2.39
CA ALA A 53 -9.79 4.60 -3.46
C ALA A 53 -8.85 5.80 -3.35
N ALA A 54 -9.38 7.00 -3.07
CA ALA A 54 -8.58 8.21 -2.86
C ALA A 54 -7.66 8.08 -1.64
N GLU A 55 -8.17 7.55 -0.52
CA GLU A 55 -7.36 7.26 0.67
C GLU A 55 -6.23 6.27 0.37
N THR A 56 -6.50 5.23 -0.42
CA THR A 56 -5.49 4.23 -0.80
C THR A 56 -4.37 4.87 -1.60
N TYR A 57 -4.71 5.74 -2.56
CA TYR A 57 -3.73 6.47 -3.35
C TYR A 57 -2.91 7.45 -2.49
N ALA A 58 -3.52 8.10 -1.49
CA ALA A 58 -2.79 8.95 -0.55
C ALA A 58 -1.75 8.16 0.28
N ILE A 59 -2.03 6.89 0.60
CA ILE A 59 -1.04 6.01 1.24
C ILE A 59 0.06 5.65 0.25
N ALA A 60 -0.27 5.40 -1.02
CA ALA A 60 0.71 5.11 -2.06
C ALA A 60 1.70 6.27 -2.26
N GLU A 61 1.23 7.51 -2.38
CA GLU A 61 2.07 8.71 -2.48
C GLU A 61 3.06 8.84 -1.30
N LYS A 62 2.58 8.56 -0.08
CA LYS A 62 3.44 8.52 1.10
C LYS A 62 4.50 7.40 1.01
N ALA A 63 4.12 6.23 0.48
CA ALA A 63 5.02 5.11 0.29
C ALA A 63 6.07 5.40 -0.79
N TYR A 64 5.69 6.06 -1.89
CA TYR A 64 6.60 6.48 -2.98
C TYR A 64 7.64 7.46 -2.46
N LEU A 65 7.22 8.47 -1.70
CA LEU A 65 8.15 9.40 -1.05
C LEU A 65 9.16 8.68 -0.15
N ARG A 66 8.73 7.63 0.56
CA ARG A 66 9.63 6.81 1.37
C ARG A 66 10.64 6.07 0.49
N CYS A 67 10.20 5.47 -0.61
CA CYS A 67 11.09 4.79 -1.55
C CYS A 67 12.13 5.77 -2.11
N ASP A 68 11.72 6.95 -2.54
CA ASP A 68 12.62 7.99 -3.07
C ASP A 68 13.63 8.49 -2.03
N THR A 69 13.23 8.53 -0.76
CA THR A 69 14.08 9.00 0.34
C THR A 69 15.15 7.97 0.74
N PHE A 70 14.80 6.68 0.74
CA PHE A 70 15.66 5.61 1.26
C PHE A 70 16.14 4.71 0.12
N THR A 71 17.40 4.87 -0.29
CA THR A 71 18.01 4.10 -1.39
C THR A 71 18.00 2.58 -1.19
N GLU A 72 18.00 2.11 0.06
CA GLU A 72 17.85 0.69 0.40
C GLU A 72 16.48 0.10 0.00
N LEU A 73 15.50 0.94 -0.28
CA LEU A 73 14.18 0.54 -0.80
C LEU A 73 14.11 0.54 -2.33
N GLN A 74 15.17 0.93 -3.03
CA GLN A 74 15.22 0.94 -4.50
C GLN A 74 15.55 -0.47 -5.02
N THR A 75 14.68 -1.44 -4.71
CA THR A 75 14.82 -2.85 -5.09
C THR A 75 13.79 -3.26 -6.12
N LYS A 76 14.05 -4.38 -6.80
CA LYS A 76 13.15 -4.94 -7.82
C LYS A 76 11.79 -5.31 -7.24
N GLU A 77 11.77 -5.80 -6.01
CA GLU A 77 10.56 -6.27 -5.30
C GLU A 77 9.68 -5.09 -4.85
N VAL A 78 10.29 -3.97 -4.46
CA VAL A 78 9.55 -2.72 -4.20
C VAL A 78 8.92 -2.22 -5.49
N GLU A 79 9.69 -2.18 -6.58
CA GLU A 79 9.19 -1.78 -7.91
C GLU A 79 8.04 -2.69 -8.36
N ASP A 80 8.16 -4.01 -8.20
CA ASP A 80 7.11 -4.97 -8.57
C ASP A 80 5.82 -4.77 -7.78
N TYR A 81 5.93 -4.47 -6.48
CA TYR A 81 4.77 -4.14 -5.68
C TYR A 81 4.10 -2.84 -6.15
N VAL A 82 4.88 -1.79 -6.42
CA VAL A 82 4.36 -0.52 -6.94
C VAL A 82 3.65 -0.73 -8.28
N ASN A 83 4.26 -1.46 -9.21
CA ASN A 83 3.68 -1.73 -10.52
C ASN A 83 2.37 -2.52 -10.42
N THR A 84 2.31 -3.56 -9.57
CA THR A 84 1.08 -4.33 -9.36
C THR A 84 -0.04 -3.51 -8.70
N PHE A 85 0.31 -2.58 -7.80
CA PHE A 85 -0.64 -1.61 -7.26
C PHE A 85 -1.16 -0.65 -8.35
N ASP A 86 -0.29 -0.07 -9.17
CA ASP A 86 -0.67 0.85 -10.23
C ASP A 86 -1.60 0.18 -11.24
N ASP A 87 -1.31 -1.07 -11.61
CA ASP A 87 -2.16 -1.90 -12.46
C ASP A 87 -3.55 -2.12 -11.85
N TYR A 88 -3.60 -2.50 -10.57
CA TYR A 88 -4.85 -2.66 -9.83
C TYR A 88 -5.64 -1.35 -9.76
N TYR A 89 -4.98 -0.26 -9.36
CA TYR A 89 -5.58 1.05 -9.21
C TYR A 89 -6.12 1.60 -10.54
N PHE A 90 -5.42 1.33 -11.64
CA PHE A 90 -5.89 1.66 -12.98
C PHE A 90 -7.19 0.92 -13.32
N SER A 91 -7.25 -0.40 -13.10
CA SER A 91 -8.47 -1.18 -13.32
C SER A 91 -9.62 -0.75 -12.40
N LEU A 92 -9.31 -0.43 -11.15
CA LEU A 92 -10.31 0.08 -10.21
C LEU A 92 -10.94 1.39 -10.72
N LYS A 93 -10.15 2.29 -11.31
CA LYS A 93 -10.71 3.52 -11.92
C LYS A 93 -11.65 3.21 -13.08
N GLN A 94 -11.39 2.16 -13.87
CA GLN A 94 -12.31 1.74 -14.94
C GLN A 94 -13.66 1.29 -14.36
N VAL A 95 -13.63 0.48 -13.30
CA VAL A 95 -14.84 0.05 -12.58
C VAL A 95 -15.60 1.25 -12.01
N LEU A 96 -14.90 2.19 -11.37
CA LEU A 96 -15.55 3.30 -10.64
C LEU A 96 -16.08 4.43 -11.53
N PHE A 97 -15.47 4.67 -12.70
CA PHE A 97 -15.75 5.88 -13.48
C PHE A 97 -16.13 5.62 -14.94
N HIS A 98 -16.04 4.37 -15.41
CA HIS A 98 -16.23 4.02 -16.81
C HIS A 98 -17.21 2.85 -17.02
N ASP A 99 -17.97 2.49 -15.98
CA ASP A 99 -18.96 1.38 -16.00
C ASP A 99 -18.37 0.05 -16.52
N ASP A 100 -17.06 -0.15 -16.33
CA ASP A 100 -16.34 -1.36 -16.75
C ASP A 100 -16.40 -2.40 -15.64
N ASP A 101 -17.44 -3.24 -15.68
CA ASP A 101 -17.72 -4.31 -14.71
C ASP A 101 -16.78 -5.54 -14.82
N ASP A 102 -15.53 -5.37 -15.30
CA ASP A 102 -14.54 -6.46 -15.34
C ASP A 102 -13.89 -6.73 -13.97
N TYR A 103 -14.74 -7.21 -13.06
CA TYR A 103 -14.36 -7.61 -11.70
C TYR A 103 -13.37 -8.78 -11.69
N GLU A 104 -13.33 -9.59 -12.76
CA GLU A 104 -12.39 -10.70 -12.87
C GLU A 104 -10.96 -10.20 -13.11
N VAL A 105 -10.78 -9.22 -14.00
CA VAL A 105 -9.50 -8.52 -14.18
C VAL A 105 -9.07 -7.85 -12.88
N LEU A 106 -10.00 -7.18 -12.18
CA LEU A 106 -9.70 -6.54 -10.90
C LEU A 106 -9.23 -7.58 -9.85
N ARG A 107 -9.87 -8.75 -9.78
CA ARG A 107 -9.50 -9.86 -8.90
C ARG A 107 -8.12 -10.42 -9.22
N ILE A 108 -7.78 -10.59 -10.50
CA ILE A 108 -6.47 -11.08 -10.95
C ILE A 108 -5.37 -10.11 -10.52
N LYS A 109 -5.59 -8.80 -10.70
CA LYS A 109 -4.63 -7.77 -10.31
C LYS A 109 -4.44 -7.67 -8.80
N LEU A 110 -5.52 -7.80 -8.04
CA LEU A 110 -5.45 -7.86 -6.57
C LEU A 110 -4.62 -9.06 -6.08
N ARG A 111 -4.78 -10.21 -6.74
CA ARG A 111 -3.98 -11.39 -6.46
C ARG A 111 -2.49 -11.16 -6.78
N ALA A 112 -2.17 -10.53 -7.91
CA ALA A 112 -0.79 -10.21 -8.27
C ALA A 112 -0.15 -9.27 -7.23
N MET A 113 -0.89 -8.28 -6.74
CA MET A 113 -0.45 -7.39 -5.67
C MET A 113 -0.15 -8.14 -4.37
N ARG A 114 -0.96 -9.14 -4.00
CA ARG A 114 -0.68 -10.02 -2.85
C ARG A 114 0.62 -10.80 -3.04
N GLU A 115 0.80 -11.40 -4.21
CA GLU A 115 1.98 -12.21 -4.53
C GLU A 115 3.27 -11.36 -4.48
N ALA A 116 3.22 -10.13 -5.02
CA ALA A 116 4.32 -9.16 -4.91
C ALA A 116 4.60 -8.75 -3.46
N TYR A 117 3.55 -8.57 -2.64
CA TYR A 117 3.70 -8.25 -1.22
C TYR A 117 4.41 -9.37 -0.45
N GLU A 118 4.07 -10.63 -0.72
CA GLU A 118 4.71 -11.78 -0.10
C GLU A 118 6.19 -11.86 -0.47
N GLU A 119 6.53 -11.63 -1.74
CA GLU A 119 7.92 -11.69 -2.22
C GLU A 119 8.78 -10.56 -1.64
N LEU A 120 8.26 -9.33 -1.62
CA LEU A 120 8.91 -8.20 -0.97
C LEU A 120 9.26 -8.51 0.49
N ASN A 121 8.31 -9.08 1.22
CA ASN A 121 8.49 -9.37 2.63
C ASN A 121 9.54 -10.46 2.88
N ARG A 122 9.65 -11.45 2.00
CA ARG A 122 10.76 -12.41 2.00
C ARG A 122 12.09 -11.72 1.73
N SER A 123 12.14 -10.80 0.75
CA SER A 123 13.37 -10.07 0.40
C SER A 123 13.93 -9.24 1.57
N PHE A 124 13.06 -8.72 2.43
CA PHE A 124 13.43 -7.98 3.64
C PHE A 124 13.64 -8.86 4.89
N ASN A 125 13.48 -10.19 4.79
CA ASN A 125 13.50 -11.11 5.93
C ASN A 125 12.50 -10.73 7.04
N LEU A 126 11.32 -10.24 6.66
CA LEU A 126 10.27 -9.87 7.62
C LEU A 126 9.34 -11.05 7.97
N PHE A 127 9.50 -12.20 7.30
CA PHE A 127 8.74 -13.44 7.47
C PHE A 127 9.60 -14.68 7.19
#